data_AF-A0A356GRF7-F1
#
_entry.id   AF-A0A356GRF7-F1
#
_cell.length_a   1.000
_cell.length_b   1.000
_cell.length_c   1.000
_cell.angle_alpha   90.00
_cell.angle_beta   90.00
_cell.angle_gamma   90.00
#
_symmetry.space_group_name_H-M   'P 1'
#
loop_
_entity.id
_entity.type
_entity.pdbx_description
1 polymer ?
#
loop_
_entity_poly.entity_id
_entity_poly.type
_entity_poly.pdbx_seq_one_letter_code
_entity_poly.pdbx_strand_id
1 'polypeptide(L)'
;MRFSSNGSKSLSVLLSAVLAWNGGGAAFARAEQAEEPCLLLKVVSPRIPETTAREKMDPLPELLAETLRVRWIPAGLPRHAPGEDADTLPEPDAAALDELSGILADASRLMDAMETGEAALRLAEAESFSRRYRFGEAVRPFLAETFFRQGILFLWDGNSAECVERFARSRALRPGFSPDPALYSPTVQEAWTRAAERPVRPAELLVQSIPPGAEIYLEGNLAGTTPGRIQPDGIGPVRILVAKEGYLPEERVGQWLPGDSGLMEITLAADPASGLPDLLASDPGGEGAGRRLREISTRAGANRIAVLLFDVQEGKETLRVLSMGRGDRTAAVLGEMAWPEGEDGIEQVARKAAEMLASAGWPAKTAVTREKRPWYHTWWLWVVLVGVAAGVAAAGSGGGGGDSGSSSGTVGVIF
;
A
#
# COMPACT_ATOMS: atom_id res chain seq x y z
N MET A 1 -37.86 -29.05 47.02
CA MET A 1 -37.43 -28.52 48.33
C MET A 1 -36.47 -27.36 48.08
N ARG A 2 -36.81 -26.16 48.57
CA ARG A 2 -35.94 -24.97 48.62
C ARG A 2 -35.11 -25.03 49.90
N PHE A 3 -33.86 -24.56 49.84
CA PHE A 3 -33.09 -23.83 50.87
C PHE A 3 -31.77 -23.41 50.15
N SER A 4 -31.45 -22.15 49.85
CA SER A 4 -31.12 -21.03 50.76
C SER A 4 -30.12 -21.50 51.85
N SER A 5 -28.96 -20.90 52.08
CA SER A 5 -28.64 -19.47 52.17
C SER A 5 -27.13 -19.25 52.40
N ASN A 6 -26.72 -18.02 52.13
CA ASN A 6 -25.80 -17.16 52.90
C ASN A 6 -24.38 -17.62 53.25
N GLY A 7 -23.45 -16.78 52.78
CA GLY A 7 -22.06 -16.80 53.15
C GLY A 7 -21.77 -16.22 54.53
N SER A 8 -20.49 -16.13 54.86
CA SER A 8 -20.00 -15.13 55.78
C SER A 8 -18.48 -15.03 55.70
N LYS A 9 -18.01 -13.79 55.62
CA LYS A 9 -16.88 -13.22 56.36
C LYS A 9 -15.45 -13.52 55.90
N SER A 10 -14.83 -12.42 55.46
CA SER A 10 -13.44 -12.02 55.62
C SER A 10 -12.65 -12.78 56.69
N LEU A 11 -11.42 -13.16 56.34
CA LEU A 11 -10.31 -12.89 57.22
C LEU A 11 -9.03 -12.64 56.40
N SER A 12 -8.55 -11.42 56.56
CA SER A 12 -7.26 -10.90 56.15
C SER A 12 -6.16 -11.70 56.86
N VAL A 13 -5.17 -12.18 56.11
CA VAL A 13 -3.83 -12.46 56.66
C VAL A 13 -2.84 -11.60 55.89
N LEU A 14 -2.29 -10.65 56.65
CA LEU A 14 -1.19 -9.75 56.33
C LEU A 14 0.14 -10.44 56.67
N LEU A 15 1.21 -9.96 56.01
CA LEU A 15 2.64 -10.25 56.20
C LEU A 15 3.11 -11.63 55.68
N SER A 16 4.17 -11.74 54.89
CA SER A 16 5.45 -11.04 55.03
C SER A 16 6.17 -10.82 53.70
N ALA A 17 6.74 -9.64 53.56
CA ALA A 17 7.75 -9.33 52.56
C ALA A 17 9.03 -10.14 52.82
N VAL A 18 9.58 -10.74 51.77
CA VAL A 18 11.02 -11.01 51.67
C VAL A 18 11.51 -10.31 50.41
N LEU A 19 12.16 -9.17 50.64
CA LEU A 19 13.03 -8.51 49.69
C LEU A 19 14.25 -9.40 49.45
N ALA A 20 14.29 -10.08 48.31
CA ALA A 20 15.53 -10.55 47.72
C ALA A 20 15.90 -9.59 46.60
N TRP A 21 16.65 -8.56 46.98
CA TRP A 21 17.39 -7.69 46.10
C TRP A 21 18.54 -8.51 45.52
N ASN A 22 18.47 -8.87 44.24
CA ASN A 22 19.66 -9.21 43.47
C ASN A 22 19.47 -8.84 42.01
N GLY A 23 20.50 -8.18 41.49
CA GLY A 23 20.50 -7.40 40.27
C GLY A 23 19.96 -8.12 39.04
N GLY A 24 19.17 -7.37 38.30
CA GLY A 24 18.63 -7.71 37.00
C GLY A 24 17.71 -6.56 36.63
N GLY A 25 18.32 -5.46 36.17
CA GLY A 25 17.58 -4.34 35.59
C GLY A 25 16.84 -4.80 34.35
N ALA A 26 15.68 -5.43 34.54
CA ALA A 26 14.65 -5.49 33.54
C ALA A 26 14.12 -4.07 33.44
N ALA A 27 14.73 -3.31 32.53
CA ALA A 27 14.14 -2.11 31.99
C ALA A 27 12.66 -2.42 31.76
N PHE A 28 11.79 -1.69 32.46
CA PHE A 28 10.53 -1.33 31.84
C PHE A 28 10.92 -0.57 30.58
N ALA A 29 11.15 -1.30 29.49
CA ALA A 29 11.04 -0.78 28.16
C ALA A 29 9.60 -0.27 28.11
N ARG A 30 9.45 1.01 28.45
CA ARG A 30 8.27 1.81 28.16
C ARG A 30 8.02 1.52 26.70
N ALA A 31 7.03 0.67 26.41
CA ALA A 31 6.67 0.33 25.05
C ALA A 31 6.56 1.67 24.34
N GLU A 32 7.52 1.93 23.46
CA GLU A 32 7.59 3.13 22.67
C GLU A 32 6.31 3.06 21.84
N GLN A 33 5.25 3.72 22.34
CA GLN A 33 3.91 3.60 21.76
C GLN A 33 4.06 3.83 20.26
N ALA A 34 3.84 2.76 19.49
CA ALA A 34 4.05 2.77 18.06
C ALA A 34 3.31 3.97 17.47
N GLU A 35 4.01 4.78 16.68
CA GLU A 35 3.43 5.98 16.09
C GLU A 35 2.16 5.61 15.31
N GLU A 36 1.06 6.28 15.62
CA GLU A 36 -0.23 5.96 15.03
C GLU A 36 -0.12 6.11 13.49
N PRO A 37 -0.58 5.12 12.71
CA PRO A 37 -0.58 5.21 11.25
C PRO A 37 -1.57 6.31 10.83
N CYS A 38 -1.04 7.43 10.36
CA CYS A 38 -1.82 8.60 9.99
C CYS A 38 -1.59 8.95 8.52
N LEU A 39 -2.61 9.52 7.90
CA LEU A 39 -2.55 9.97 6.52
C LEU A 39 -2.57 11.49 6.45
N LEU A 40 -1.65 12.08 5.69
CA LEU A 40 -1.66 13.49 5.33
C LEU A 40 -2.03 13.63 3.85
N LEU A 41 -3.13 14.30 3.57
CA LEU A 41 -3.53 14.63 2.21
C LEU A 41 -3.28 16.12 1.95
N LYS A 42 -2.36 16.42 1.04
CA LYS A 42 -2.11 17.77 0.53
C LYS A 42 -3.03 18.00 -0.66
N VAL A 43 -4.00 18.89 -0.52
CA VAL A 43 -4.99 19.22 -1.56
C VAL A 43 -4.73 20.65 -2.00
N VAL A 44 -4.60 20.85 -3.31
CA VAL A 44 -4.29 22.17 -3.88
C VAL A 44 -5.40 22.55 -4.83
N SER A 45 -5.88 23.78 -4.69
CA SER A 45 -6.85 24.38 -5.61
C SER A 45 -6.27 24.50 -7.01
N PRO A 46 -7.04 24.20 -8.08
CA PRO A 46 -6.57 24.33 -9.46
C PRO A 46 -6.24 25.77 -9.86
N ARG A 47 -6.59 26.76 -9.01
CA ARG A 47 -6.24 28.18 -9.20
C ARG A 47 -4.79 28.51 -8.84
N ILE A 48 -4.09 27.60 -8.15
CA ILE A 48 -2.72 27.81 -7.68
C ILE A 48 -1.74 27.19 -8.67
N PRO A 49 -0.69 27.92 -9.12
CA PRO A 49 0.36 27.34 -9.96
C PRO A 49 1.07 26.17 -9.27
N GLU A 50 1.37 25.12 -10.04
CA GLU A 50 2.01 23.90 -9.51
C GLU A 50 3.37 24.19 -8.84
N THR A 51 4.15 25.12 -9.38
CA THR A 51 5.44 25.54 -8.81
C THR A 51 5.28 26.10 -7.40
N THR A 52 4.32 27.02 -7.21
CA THR A 52 3.99 27.62 -5.91
C THR A 52 3.46 26.59 -4.94
N ALA A 53 2.62 25.66 -5.43
CA ALA A 53 2.07 24.59 -4.63
C ALA A 53 3.17 23.66 -4.08
N ARG A 54 4.11 23.23 -4.94
CA ARG A 54 5.24 22.39 -4.52
C ARG A 54 6.13 23.09 -3.51
N GLU A 55 6.56 24.31 -3.82
CA GLU A 55 7.41 25.13 -2.95
C GLU A 55 6.83 25.26 -1.53
N LYS A 56 5.52 25.46 -1.43
CA LYS A 56 4.85 25.74 -0.17
C LYS A 56 4.36 24.49 0.58
N MET A 57 3.89 23.47 -0.14
CA MET A 57 3.24 22.30 0.46
C MET A 57 4.18 21.12 0.69
N ASP A 58 5.28 21.01 -0.07
CA ASP A 58 6.21 19.89 0.06
C ASP A 58 6.97 19.83 1.39
N PRO A 59 7.38 20.95 2.02
CA PRO A 59 8.04 20.94 3.32
C PRO A 59 7.11 20.60 4.51
N LEU A 60 5.79 20.79 4.36
CA LEU A 60 4.84 20.69 5.49
C LEU A 60 4.81 19.33 6.20
N PRO A 61 4.88 18.16 5.54
CA PRO A 61 4.85 16.87 6.22
C PRO A 61 5.99 16.70 7.24
N GLU A 62 7.20 17.15 6.89
CA GLU A 62 8.38 17.10 7.77
C GLU A 62 8.22 18.05 8.96
N LEU A 63 7.84 19.31 8.70
CA LEU A 63 7.61 20.31 9.74
C LEU A 63 6.48 19.91 10.71
N LEU A 64 5.39 19.32 10.21
CA LEU A 64 4.32 18.80 11.07
C LEU A 64 4.81 17.65 11.96
N ALA A 65 5.70 16.79 11.43
CA ALA A 65 6.28 15.69 12.19
C ALA A 65 7.26 16.16 13.28
N GLU A 66 7.73 17.42 13.27
CA GLU A 66 8.51 17.98 14.38
C GLU A 66 7.68 18.17 15.64
N THR A 67 6.38 18.45 15.48
CA THR A 67 5.44 18.73 16.59
C THR A 67 4.53 17.53 16.88
N LEU A 68 4.15 16.77 15.86
CA LEU A 68 3.27 15.60 15.98
C LEU A 68 4.08 14.31 16.10
N ARG A 69 3.55 13.35 16.84
CA ARG A 69 4.08 11.98 16.98
C ARG A 69 3.27 11.05 16.07
N VAL A 70 3.41 11.24 14.77
CA VAL A 70 2.66 10.51 13.74
C VAL A 70 3.59 9.91 12.70
N ARG A 71 3.21 8.74 12.19
CA ARG A 71 3.83 8.16 11.01
C ARG A 71 2.94 8.43 9.80
N TRP A 72 3.40 9.31 8.92
CA TRP A 72 2.72 9.59 7.66
C TRP A 72 2.81 8.38 6.72
N ILE A 73 1.66 7.86 6.30
CA ILE A 73 1.56 6.81 5.29
C ILE A 73 1.25 7.47 3.94
N PRO A 74 1.85 7.01 2.82
CA PRO A 74 1.47 7.50 1.50
C PRO A 74 -0.03 7.29 1.22
N ALA A 75 -0.68 8.28 0.62
CA ALA A 75 -2.08 8.22 0.20
C ALA A 75 -2.32 7.25 -0.98
N GLY A 76 -1.27 6.97 -1.75
CA GLY A 76 -1.32 6.05 -2.87
C GLY A 76 -1.48 4.61 -2.38
N LEU A 77 -2.11 3.77 -3.21
CA LEU A 77 -1.91 2.33 -3.14
C LEU A 77 -0.40 2.05 -3.03
N PRO A 78 0.03 0.92 -2.42
CA PRO A 78 1.29 0.35 -2.85
C PRO A 78 1.19 0.27 -4.37
N ARG A 79 1.91 1.15 -5.08
CA ARG A 79 2.25 0.85 -6.45
C ARG A 79 2.95 -0.49 -6.29
N HIS A 80 2.39 -1.57 -6.83
CA HIS A 80 3.17 -2.79 -6.96
C HIS A 80 4.48 -2.32 -7.57
N ALA A 81 5.56 -2.40 -6.79
CA ALA A 81 6.84 -1.92 -7.25
C ALA A 81 7.04 -2.64 -8.58
N PRO A 82 7.41 -1.96 -9.68
CA PRO A 82 7.67 -2.64 -10.93
C PRO A 82 8.78 -3.68 -10.66
N GLY A 83 8.37 -4.95 -10.48
CA GLY A 83 9.24 -6.03 -9.98
C GLY A 83 8.62 -6.99 -8.95
N GLU A 84 7.59 -6.64 -8.16
CA GLU A 84 7.10 -7.55 -7.11
C GLU A 84 6.10 -8.62 -7.59
N ASP A 85 5.44 -8.44 -8.74
CA ASP A 85 4.44 -9.39 -9.28
C ASP A 85 4.79 -9.97 -10.66
N ALA A 86 6.04 -9.84 -11.11
CA ALA A 86 6.50 -10.57 -12.30
C ALA A 86 6.41 -12.11 -12.12
N ASP A 87 6.29 -12.59 -10.88
CA ASP A 87 6.25 -14.01 -10.46
C ASP A 87 4.84 -14.54 -10.12
N THR A 88 3.76 -13.98 -10.68
CA THR A 88 2.40 -14.50 -10.41
C THR A 88 2.13 -15.91 -10.93
N LEU A 89 2.86 -16.35 -11.96
CA LEU A 89 2.76 -17.71 -12.50
C LEU A 89 3.90 -18.57 -11.94
N PRO A 90 3.61 -19.67 -11.23
CA PRO A 90 4.64 -20.53 -10.67
C PRO A 90 5.40 -21.29 -11.77
N GLU A 91 6.69 -21.53 -11.53
CA GLU A 91 7.41 -22.59 -12.24
C GLU A 91 6.89 -23.95 -11.76
N PRO A 92 6.80 -24.96 -12.65
CA PRO A 92 6.37 -26.29 -12.24
C PRO A 92 7.44 -26.96 -11.36
N ASP A 93 7.01 -27.60 -10.28
CA ASP A 93 7.86 -28.48 -9.49
C ASP A 93 7.91 -29.89 -10.09
N ALA A 94 8.73 -30.77 -9.51
CA ALA A 94 8.87 -32.15 -10.00
C ALA A 94 7.54 -32.92 -9.98
N ALA A 95 6.71 -32.71 -8.94
CA ALA A 95 5.42 -33.39 -8.82
C ALA A 95 4.46 -32.95 -9.94
N ALA A 96 4.42 -31.67 -10.27
CA ALA A 96 3.63 -31.14 -11.38
C ALA A 96 4.08 -31.70 -12.74
N LEU A 97 5.39 -31.86 -12.95
CA LEU A 97 5.93 -32.46 -14.17
C LEU A 97 5.62 -33.95 -14.26
N ASP A 98 5.71 -34.68 -13.15
CA ASP A 98 5.32 -36.09 -13.06
C ASP A 98 3.82 -36.27 -13.35
N GLU A 99 2.97 -35.38 -12.82
CA GLU A 99 1.53 -35.39 -13.09
C GLU A 99 1.23 -35.09 -14.56
N LEU A 100 1.87 -34.08 -15.16
CA LEU A 100 1.77 -33.81 -16.60
C LEU A 100 2.18 -35.01 -17.46
N SER A 101 3.29 -35.66 -17.09
CA SER A 101 3.77 -36.87 -17.76
C SER A 101 2.76 -38.01 -17.62
N GLY A 102 2.15 -38.18 -16.44
CA GLY A 102 1.10 -39.16 -16.19
C GLY A 102 -0.13 -38.93 -17.06
N ILE A 103 -0.63 -37.70 -17.14
CA ILE A 103 -1.78 -37.35 -17.99
C ILE A 103 -1.49 -37.65 -19.46
N LEU A 104 -0.30 -37.32 -19.97
CA LEU A 104 0.08 -37.61 -21.36
C LEU A 104 0.28 -39.11 -21.63
N ALA A 105 0.82 -39.85 -20.66
CA ALA A 105 0.94 -41.31 -20.77
C ALA A 105 -0.44 -41.96 -20.82
N ASP A 106 -1.39 -41.52 -20.00
CA ASP A 106 -2.77 -41.97 -20.02
C ASP A 106 -3.46 -41.64 -21.34
N ALA A 107 -3.30 -40.40 -21.85
CA ALA A 107 -3.78 -40.03 -23.17
C ALA A 107 -3.20 -40.93 -24.27
N SER A 108 -1.91 -41.30 -24.19
CA SER A 108 -1.27 -42.25 -25.12
C SER A 108 -1.98 -43.60 -25.12
N ARG A 109 -2.21 -44.17 -23.93
CA ARG A 109 -2.86 -45.48 -23.79
C ARG A 109 -4.27 -45.47 -24.38
N LEU A 110 -5.02 -44.38 -24.15
CA LEU A 110 -6.36 -44.19 -24.70
C LEU A 110 -6.33 -44.06 -26.24
N MET A 111 -5.35 -43.34 -26.79
CA MET A 111 -5.13 -43.25 -28.24
C MET A 111 -4.80 -44.62 -28.84
N ASP A 112 -3.92 -45.40 -28.22
CA ASP A 112 -3.56 -46.75 -28.67
C ASP A 112 -4.76 -47.71 -28.62
N ALA A 113 -5.66 -47.53 -27.65
CA ALA A 113 -6.93 -48.25 -27.53
C ALA A 113 -8.03 -47.74 -28.48
N MET A 114 -7.77 -46.69 -29.27
CA MET A 114 -8.73 -46.02 -30.14
C MET A 114 -9.94 -45.39 -29.39
N GLU A 115 -9.77 -45.08 -28.11
CA GLU A 115 -10.76 -44.38 -27.27
C GLU A 115 -10.64 -42.85 -27.46
N THR A 116 -10.93 -42.37 -28.67
CA THR A 116 -10.61 -41.00 -29.11
C THR A 116 -11.26 -39.89 -28.28
N GLY A 117 -12.50 -40.10 -27.80
CA GLY A 117 -13.20 -39.15 -26.95
C GLY A 117 -12.55 -38.98 -25.57
N GLU A 118 -12.16 -40.09 -24.93
CA GLU A 118 -11.48 -40.06 -23.63
C GLU A 118 -10.06 -39.50 -23.76
N ALA A 119 -9.35 -39.88 -24.83
CA ALA A 119 -8.05 -39.31 -25.16
C ALA A 119 -8.13 -37.78 -25.34
N ALA A 120 -9.15 -37.27 -26.05
CA ALA A 120 -9.36 -35.84 -26.24
C ALA A 120 -9.57 -35.10 -24.91
N LEU A 121 -10.35 -35.69 -23.98
CA LEU A 121 -10.57 -35.13 -22.64
C LEU A 121 -9.26 -35.07 -21.84
N ARG A 122 -8.45 -36.14 -21.86
CA ARG A 122 -7.15 -36.13 -21.17
C ARG A 122 -6.14 -35.15 -21.76
N LEU A 123 -6.14 -34.97 -23.08
CA LEU A 123 -5.30 -33.94 -23.71
C LEU A 123 -5.77 -32.51 -23.37
N ALA A 124 -7.08 -32.28 -23.29
CA ALA A 124 -7.62 -30.99 -22.84
C ALA A 124 -7.28 -30.69 -21.36
N GLU A 125 -7.27 -31.73 -20.53
CA GLU A 125 -6.78 -31.64 -19.15
C GLU A 125 -5.29 -31.33 -19.10
N ALA A 126 -4.44 -32.00 -19.88
CA ALA A 126 -3.01 -31.71 -19.97
C ALA A 126 -2.75 -30.26 -20.38
N GLU A 127 -3.50 -29.75 -21.37
CA GLU A 127 -3.42 -28.34 -21.79
C GLU A 127 -3.82 -27.40 -20.64
N SER A 128 -4.96 -27.66 -19.99
CA SER A 128 -5.48 -26.82 -18.89
C SER A 128 -4.54 -26.83 -17.68
N PHE A 129 -3.98 -27.99 -17.34
CA PHE A 129 -3.03 -28.16 -16.25
C PHE A 129 -1.74 -27.40 -16.52
N SER A 130 -1.22 -27.50 -17.76
CA SER A 130 -0.01 -26.78 -18.21
C SER A 130 -0.17 -25.26 -18.11
N ARG A 131 -1.37 -24.73 -18.40
CA ARG A 131 -1.70 -23.29 -18.34
C ARG A 131 -1.63 -22.67 -16.95
N ARG A 132 -1.51 -23.47 -15.89
CA ARG A 132 -1.35 -22.99 -14.50
C ARG A 132 0.10 -22.62 -14.16
N TYR A 133 1.06 -22.99 -15.00
CA TYR A 133 2.48 -22.77 -14.81
C TYR A 133 3.07 -21.94 -15.94
N ARG A 134 4.24 -21.35 -15.72
CA ARG A 134 4.97 -20.63 -16.77
C ARG A 134 5.26 -21.51 -17.98
N PHE A 135 5.12 -20.94 -19.19
CA PHE A 135 5.48 -21.59 -20.45
C PHE A 135 6.99 -21.58 -20.74
N GLY A 136 7.79 -21.85 -19.70
CA GLY A 136 9.24 -21.99 -19.75
C GLY A 136 9.68 -23.29 -20.42
N GLU A 137 10.97 -23.58 -20.35
CA GLU A 137 11.57 -24.76 -20.99
C GLU A 137 11.02 -26.09 -20.45
N ALA A 138 10.53 -26.12 -19.21
CA ALA A 138 9.98 -27.32 -18.60
C ALA A 138 8.57 -27.66 -19.14
N VAL A 139 7.66 -26.69 -19.25
CA VAL A 139 6.25 -26.92 -19.64
C VAL A 139 6.07 -26.92 -21.16
N ARG A 140 6.84 -26.11 -21.89
CA ARG A 140 6.71 -25.95 -23.33
C ARG A 140 6.74 -27.28 -24.11
N PRO A 141 7.61 -28.26 -23.78
CA PRO A 141 7.59 -29.57 -24.42
C PRO A 141 6.27 -30.33 -24.22
N PHE A 142 5.64 -30.25 -23.05
CA PHE A 142 4.35 -30.89 -22.77
C PHE A 142 3.24 -30.26 -23.60
N LEU A 143 3.15 -28.93 -23.65
CA LEU A 143 2.18 -28.24 -24.51
C LEU A 143 2.35 -28.58 -26.00
N ALA A 144 3.60 -28.64 -26.48
CA ALA A 144 3.89 -29.02 -27.86
C ALA A 144 3.43 -30.45 -28.18
N GLU A 145 3.65 -31.38 -27.25
CA GLU A 145 3.22 -32.78 -27.35
C GLU A 145 1.68 -32.90 -27.29
N THR A 146 1.05 -32.17 -26.38
CA THR A 146 -0.42 -32.11 -26.26
C THR A 146 -1.04 -31.66 -27.58
N PHE A 147 -0.57 -30.56 -28.16
CA PHE A 147 -1.07 -30.09 -29.46
C PHE A 147 -0.80 -31.09 -30.59
N PHE A 148 0.38 -31.73 -30.60
CA PHE A 148 0.68 -32.74 -31.60
C PHE A 148 -0.32 -33.91 -31.53
N ARG A 149 -0.59 -34.45 -30.34
CA ARG A 149 -1.54 -35.55 -30.13
C ARG A 149 -2.99 -35.15 -30.44
N GLN A 150 -3.40 -33.93 -30.07
CA GLN A 150 -4.70 -33.39 -30.46
C GLN A 150 -4.82 -33.31 -31.99
N GLY A 151 -3.75 -32.92 -32.69
CA GLY A 151 -3.70 -32.91 -34.15
C GLY A 151 -3.89 -34.29 -34.78
N ILE A 152 -3.33 -35.34 -34.17
CA ILE A 152 -3.56 -36.73 -34.60
C ILE A 152 -5.02 -37.15 -34.38
N LEU A 153 -5.62 -36.82 -33.23
CA LEU A 153 -7.04 -37.11 -33.00
C LEU A 153 -7.94 -36.44 -34.04
N PHE A 154 -7.73 -35.16 -34.33
CA PHE A 154 -8.48 -34.46 -35.38
C PHE A 154 -8.25 -35.05 -36.77
N LEU A 155 -7.07 -35.60 -37.04
CA LEU A 155 -6.81 -36.31 -38.29
C LEU A 155 -7.66 -37.58 -38.39
N TRP A 156 -7.74 -38.36 -37.31
CA TRP A 156 -8.58 -39.56 -37.24
C TRP A 156 -10.07 -39.25 -37.40
N ASP A 157 -10.53 -38.11 -36.86
CA ASP A 157 -11.89 -37.61 -37.02
C ASP A 157 -12.17 -36.99 -38.41
N GLY A 158 -11.16 -36.92 -39.29
CA GLY A 158 -11.26 -36.30 -40.62
C GLY A 158 -11.30 -34.76 -40.60
N ASN A 159 -11.14 -34.13 -39.44
CA ASN A 159 -11.11 -32.68 -39.29
C ASN A 159 -9.73 -32.11 -39.67
N SER A 160 -9.49 -32.04 -40.98
CA SER A 160 -8.20 -31.59 -41.53
C SER A 160 -7.83 -30.15 -41.15
N ALA A 161 -8.82 -29.28 -40.90
CA ALA A 161 -8.57 -27.88 -40.54
C ALA A 161 -8.02 -27.76 -39.11
N GLU A 162 -8.69 -28.40 -38.13
CA GLU A 162 -8.24 -28.42 -36.74
C GLU A 162 -6.94 -29.23 -36.57
N CYS A 163 -6.78 -30.32 -37.32
CA CYS A 163 -5.52 -31.07 -37.37
C CYS A 163 -4.32 -30.18 -37.72
N VAL A 164 -4.44 -29.42 -38.83
CA VAL A 164 -3.39 -28.52 -39.31
C VAL A 164 -3.15 -27.38 -38.31
N GLU A 165 -4.20 -26.85 -37.69
CA GLU A 165 -4.10 -25.83 -36.64
C GLU A 165 -3.29 -26.33 -35.44
N ARG A 166 -3.62 -27.51 -34.92
CA ARG A 166 -2.94 -28.10 -33.77
C ARG A 166 -1.49 -28.44 -34.06
N PHE A 167 -1.20 -29.01 -35.24
CA PHE A 167 0.18 -29.23 -35.67
C PHE A 167 0.96 -27.92 -35.80
N ALA A 168 0.37 -26.86 -36.36
CA ALA A 168 1.04 -25.56 -36.44
C ALA A 168 1.40 -25.02 -35.05
N ARG A 169 0.50 -25.15 -34.06
CA ARG A 169 0.78 -24.76 -32.66
C ARG A 169 1.88 -25.58 -32.02
N SER A 170 1.89 -26.90 -32.23
CA SER A 170 3.00 -27.77 -31.80
C SER A 170 4.34 -27.32 -32.39
N ARG A 171 4.38 -27.04 -33.70
CA ARG A 171 5.57 -26.53 -34.40
C ARG A 171 6.06 -25.20 -33.83
N ALA A 172 5.14 -24.28 -33.51
CA ALA A 172 5.49 -22.99 -32.93
C ALA A 172 6.17 -23.13 -31.56
N LEU A 173 5.80 -24.14 -30.77
CA LEU A 173 6.40 -24.41 -29.47
C LEU A 173 7.68 -25.26 -29.54
N ARG A 174 7.83 -26.06 -30.61
CA ARG A 174 8.98 -26.94 -30.81
C ARG A 174 9.43 -26.92 -32.28
N PRO A 175 10.09 -25.84 -32.75
CA PRO A 175 10.41 -25.65 -34.18
C PRO A 175 11.38 -26.68 -34.76
N GLY A 176 12.21 -27.32 -33.92
CA GLY A 176 13.16 -28.35 -34.35
C GLY A 176 12.60 -29.78 -34.40
N PHE A 177 11.33 -29.98 -34.03
CA PHE A 177 10.73 -31.32 -34.01
C PHE A 177 10.17 -31.71 -35.37
N SER A 178 10.35 -32.99 -35.72
CA SER A 178 9.72 -33.63 -36.86
C SER A 178 9.28 -35.03 -36.43
N PRO A 179 8.03 -35.45 -36.73
CA PRO A 179 7.57 -36.79 -36.42
C PRO A 179 8.38 -37.82 -37.21
N ASP A 180 8.84 -38.88 -36.54
CA ASP A 180 9.60 -39.96 -37.17
C ASP A 180 8.71 -40.74 -38.16
N PRO A 181 9.09 -40.84 -39.46
CA PRO A 181 8.37 -41.66 -40.44
C PRO A 181 8.23 -43.14 -40.07
N ALA A 182 9.09 -43.67 -39.20
CA ALA A 182 8.97 -45.04 -38.69
C ALA A 182 7.87 -45.19 -37.63
N LEU A 183 7.49 -44.10 -36.95
CA LEU A 183 6.50 -44.12 -35.86
C LEU A 183 5.14 -43.57 -36.29
N TYR A 184 5.10 -42.68 -37.29
CA TYR A 184 3.88 -42.01 -37.71
C TYR A 184 3.56 -42.26 -39.19
N SER A 185 2.28 -42.53 -39.46
CA SER A 185 1.78 -42.84 -40.81
C SER A 185 2.03 -41.72 -41.83
N PRO A 186 2.06 -42.04 -43.15
CA PRO A 186 2.23 -41.03 -44.20
C PRO A 186 1.21 -39.89 -44.15
N THR A 187 -0.04 -40.15 -43.74
CA THR A 187 -1.08 -39.12 -43.60
C THR A 187 -0.76 -38.11 -42.50
N VAL A 188 -0.18 -38.56 -41.39
CA VAL A 188 0.33 -37.67 -40.32
C VAL A 188 1.50 -36.83 -40.85
N GLN A 189 2.43 -37.44 -41.59
CA GLN A 189 3.58 -36.75 -42.18
C GLN A 189 3.17 -35.65 -43.16
N GLU A 190 2.21 -35.95 -44.04
CA GLU A 190 1.66 -35.00 -45.00
C GLU A 190 0.93 -33.84 -44.29
N ALA A 191 0.11 -34.13 -43.28
CA ALA A 191 -0.59 -33.12 -42.51
C ALA A 191 0.37 -32.24 -41.70
N TRP A 192 1.42 -32.82 -41.11
CA TRP A 192 2.49 -32.07 -40.42
C TRP A 192 3.26 -31.15 -41.37
N THR A 193 3.53 -31.61 -42.59
CA THR A 193 4.19 -30.81 -43.64
C THR A 193 3.31 -29.64 -44.05
N ARG A 194 2.01 -29.88 -44.29
CA ARG A 194 1.03 -28.82 -44.61
C ARG A 194 0.91 -27.79 -43.50
N ALA A 195 1.02 -28.20 -42.24
CA ALA A 195 1.01 -27.28 -41.11
C ALA A 195 2.21 -26.31 -41.10
N ALA A 196 3.34 -26.66 -41.73
CA ALA A 196 4.47 -25.75 -41.88
C ALA A 196 4.15 -24.53 -42.76
N GLU A 197 3.23 -24.68 -43.71
CA GLU A 197 2.81 -23.62 -44.63
C GLU A 197 1.84 -22.63 -43.97
N ARG A 198 1.33 -22.95 -42.77
CA ARG A 198 0.36 -22.13 -42.05
C ARG A 198 1.02 -21.47 -40.83
N PRO A 199 1.43 -20.19 -40.92
CA PRO A 199 1.96 -19.50 -39.77
C PRO A 199 0.88 -19.40 -38.68
N VAL A 200 1.25 -19.77 -37.45
CA VAL A 200 0.38 -19.57 -36.30
C VAL A 200 0.24 -18.07 -36.08
N ARG A 201 -1.00 -17.59 -36.00
CA ARG A 201 -1.25 -16.18 -35.71
C ARG A 201 -0.73 -15.85 -34.31
N PRO A 202 -0.23 -14.61 -34.08
CA PRO A 202 0.01 -14.14 -32.72
C PRO A 202 -1.23 -14.32 -31.83
N ALA A 203 -1.03 -14.41 -30.52
CA ALA A 203 -2.15 -14.37 -29.59
C ALA A 203 -2.91 -13.06 -29.77
N GLU A 204 -4.25 -13.10 -29.68
CA GLU A 204 -5.09 -11.91 -29.83
C GLU A 204 -6.10 -11.82 -28.68
N LEU A 205 -6.02 -10.75 -27.90
CA LEU A 205 -6.90 -10.53 -26.76
C LEU A 205 -7.80 -9.33 -27.00
N LEU A 206 -9.09 -9.52 -26.78
CA LEU A 206 -10.04 -8.43 -26.65
C LEU A 206 -10.04 -7.96 -25.20
N VAL A 207 -9.57 -6.74 -24.95
CA VAL A 207 -9.58 -6.13 -23.62
C VAL A 207 -10.79 -5.21 -23.51
N GLN A 208 -11.61 -5.43 -22.49
CA GLN A 208 -12.77 -4.61 -22.16
C GLN A 208 -12.61 -4.05 -20.75
N SER A 209 -13.11 -2.83 -20.55
CA SER A 209 -13.15 -2.24 -19.21
C SER A 209 -14.51 -1.65 -18.89
N ILE A 210 -14.80 -1.62 -17.60
CA ILE A 210 -15.92 -0.90 -17.01
C ILE A 210 -15.32 0.17 -16.08
N PRO A 211 -15.47 1.47 -16.40
CA PRO A 211 -16.11 2.05 -17.58
C PRO A 211 -15.25 1.97 -18.87
N PRO A 212 -15.87 1.97 -20.08
CA PRO A 212 -15.15 1.89 -21.34
C PRO A 212 -14.33 3.15 -21.64
N GLY A 213 -13.39 3.08 -22.60
CA GLY A 213 -12.52 4.19 -22.99
C GLY A 213 -11.29 4.36 -22.10
N ALA A 214 -10.93 3.33 -21.33
CA ALA A 214 -9.66 3.25 -20.61
C ALA A 214 -8.51 2.96 -21.59
N GLU A 215 -7.34 3.55 -21.35
CA GLU A 215 -6.10 3.28 -22.06
C GLU A 215 -5.55 1.89 -21.68
N ILE A 216 -5.03 1.17 -22.67
CA ILE A 216 -4.43 -0.16 -22.50
C ILE A 216 -2.93 -0.02 -22.76
N TYR A 217 -2.13 -0.44 -21.79
CA TYR A 217 -0.68 -0.52 -21.93
C TYR A 217 -0.24 -1.98 -21.88
N LEU A 218 0.58 -2.39 -22.84
CA LEU A 218 1.21 -3.71 -22.91
C LEU A 218 2.70 -3.54 -22.68
N GLU A 219 3.24 -4.15 -21.61
CA GLU A 219 4.64 -3.97 -21.18
C GLU A 219 5.05 -2.49 -21.06
N GLY A 220 4.12 -1.65 -20.58
CA GLY A 220 4.32 -0.22 -20.41
C GLY A 220 4.17 0.63 -21.68
N ASN A 221 3.99 0.02 -22.85
CA ASN A 221 3.74 0.73 -24.11
C ASN A 221 2.25 0.88 -24.36
N LEU A 222 1.80 2.07 -24.78
CA LEU A 222 0.39 2.31 -25.13
C LEU A 222 0.01 1.44 -26.34
N ALA A 223 -0.89 0.47 -26.12
CA ALA A 223 -1.34 -0.50 -27.10
C ALA A 223 -2.71 -0.14 -27.70
N GLY A 224 -3.53 0.66 -27.01
CA GLY A 224 -4.83 1.11 -27.50
C GLY A 224 -5.76 1.62 -26.40
N THR A 225 -7.07 1.59 -26.66
CA THR A 225 -8.11 1.93 -25.69
C THR A 225 -9.20 0.85 -25.66
N THR A 226 -9.86 0.70 -24.53
CA THR A 226 -10.93 -0.28 -24.32
C THR A 226 -12.28 0.23 -24.88
N PRO A 227 -13.11 -0.65 -25.48
CA PRO A 227 -12.79 -2.01 -25.89
C PRO A 227 -11.77 -2.02 -27.05
N GLY A 228 -10.71 -2.82 -26.93
CA GLY A 228 -9.60 -2.83 -27.88
C GLY A 228 -8.95 -4.20 -28.01
N ARG A 229 -8.38 -4.48 -29.19
CA ARG A 229 -7.64 -5.72 -29.45
C ARG A 229 -6.15 -5.46 -29.26
N ILE A 230 -5.49 -6.34 -28.51
CA ILE A 230 -4.03 -6.32 -28.32
C ILE A 230 -3.43 -7.67 -28.71
N GLN A 231 -2.15 -7.65 -29.06
CA GLN A 231 -1.39 -8.84 -29.42
C GLN A 231 -0.19 -8.95 -28.47
N PRO A 232 -0.25 -9.83 -27.44
CA PRO A 232 0.91 -10.15 -26.62
C PRO A 232 2.05 -10.70 -27.47
N ASP A 233 3.26 -10.17 -27.25
CA ASP A 233 4.46 -10.68 -27.89
C ASP A 233 5.07 -11.82 -27.07
N GLY A 234 5.45 -12.90 -27.75
CA GLY A 234 6.10 -14.05 -27.13
C GLY A 234 5.15 -15.00 -26.40
N ILE A 235 5.76 -15.95 -25.67
CA ILE A 235 5.07 -17.03 -24.95
C ILE A 235 5.20 -16.85 -23.42
N GLY A 236 5.95 -15.84 -22.98
CA GLY A 236 6.18 -15.56 -21.56
C GLY A 236 5.05 -14.77 -20.91
N PRO A 237 5.09 -14.61 -19.58
CA PRO A 237 4.24 -13.66 -18.87
C PRO A 237 4.43 -12.25 -19.43
N VAL A 238 3.32 -11.57 -19.68
CA VAL A 238 3.26 -10.15 -20.03
C VAL A 238 2.31 -9.41 -19.08
N ARG A 239 2.63 -8.15 -18.86
CA ARG A 239 1.87 -7.21 -18.03
C ARG A 239 0.99 -6.36 -18.92
N ILE A 240 -0.29 -6.33 -18.57
CA ILE A 240 -1.29 -5.49 -19.18
C ILE A 240 -1.83 -4.55 -18.11
N LEU A 241 -1.60 -3.26 -18.29
CA LEU A 241 -2.11 -2.21 -17.42
C LEU A 241 -3.27 -1.52 -18.13
N VAL A 242 -4.39 -1.38 -17.45
CA VAL A 242 -5.54 -0.61 -17.92
C VAL A 242 -5.73 0.58 -17.01
N ALA A 243 -5.69 1.78 -17.59
CA ALA A 243 -5.74 3.03 -16.86
C ALA A 243 -6.81 3.97 -17.44
N LYS A 244 -7.47 4.71 -16.56
CA LYS A 244 -8.43 5.73 -16.97
C LYS A 244 -8.41 6.88 -15.98
N GLU A 245 -8.49 8.11 -16.48
CA GLU A 245 -8.60 9.29 -15.63
C GLU A 245 -9.79 9.19 -14.66
N GLY A 246 -9.53 9.47 -13.39
CA GLY A 246 -10.50 9.37 -12.30
C GLY A 246 -10.75 7.96 -11.77
N TYR A 247 -10.00 6.97 -12.25
CA TYR A 247 -10.04 5.59 -11.79
C TYR A 247 -8.65 5.11 -11.37
N LEU A 248 -8.63 4.17 -10.44
CA LEU A 248 -7.40 3.47 -10.07
C LEU A 248 -7.02 2.54 -11.23
N PRO A 249 -5.76 2.57 -11.70
CA PRO A 249 -5.33 1.66 -12.75
C PRO A 249 -5.32 0.23 -12.23
N GLU A 250 -5.65 -0.73 -13.10
CA GLU A 250 -5.62 -2.15 -12.80
C GLU A 250 -4.57 -2.84 -13.68
N GLU A 251 -3.68 -3.61 -13.06
CA GLU A 251 -2.67 -4.40 -13.75
C GLU A 251 -3.04 -5.89 -13.70
N ARG A 252 -2.86 -6.57 -14.83
CA ARG A 252 -3.03 -8.01 -14.97
C ARG A 252 -1.79 -8.60 -15.61
N VAL A 253 -1.27 -9.66 -14.99
CA VAL A 253 -0.20 -10.48 -15.55
C VAL A 253 -0.81 -11.75 -16.13
N GLY A 254 -0.43 -12.10 -17.36
CA GLY A 254 -0.88 -13.32 -18.01
C GLY A 254 0.09 -13.77 -19.08
N GLN A 255 -0.09 -14.98 -19.60
CA GLN A 255 0.69 -15.51 -20.71
C GLN A 255 -0.26 -16.18 -21.69
N TRP A 256 0.05 -16.08 -22.97
CA TRP A 256 -0.78 -16.62 -24.05
C TRP A 256 0.11 -17.31 -25.07
N LEU A 257 -0.38 -18.43 -25.60
CA LEU A 257 0.29 -19.17 -26.66
C LEU A 257 -0.11 -18.57 -28.01
N PRO A 258 0.77 -18.63 -29.03
CA PRO A 258 0.38 -18.36 -30.40
C PRO A 258 -0.90 -19.10 -30.77
N GLY A 259 -1.84 -18.40 -31.42
CA GLY A 259 -3.17 -18.88 -31.77
C GLY A 259 -4.22 -18.74 -30.66
N ASP A 260 -3.85 -18.39 -29.43
CA ASP A 260 -4.84 -18.11 -28.38
C ASP A 260 -5.67 -16.87 -28.75
N SER A 261 -6.96 -16.95 -28.44
CA SER A 261 -7.87 -15.81 -28.47
C SER A 261 -8.71 -15.78 -27.21
N GLY A 262 -8.97 -14.59 -26.67
CA GLY A 262 -9.66 -14.46 -25.40
C GLY A 262 -10.24 -13.09 -25.15
N LEU A 263 -11.14 -13.03 -24.16
CA LEU A 263 -11.71 -11.80 -23.63
C LEU A 263 -11.12 -11.57 -22.24
N MET A 264 -10.58 -10.38 -22.02
CA MET A 264 -10.14 -9.92 -20.70
C MET A 264 -11.04 -8.76 -20.27
N GLU A 265 -11.86 -9.00 -19.26
CA GLU A 265 -12.74 -8.00 -18.65
C GLU A 265 -12.09 -7.43 -17.39
N ILE A 266 -12.02 -6.10 -17.31
CA ILE A 266 -11.40 -5.37 -16.22
C ILE A 266 -12.41 -4.38 -15.65
N THR A 267 -12.53 -4.30 -14.32
CA THR A 267 -13.45 -3.36 -13.67
C THR A 267 -12.65 -2.36 -12.85
N LEU A 268 -12.55 -1.14 -13.37
CA LEU A 268 -11.75 -0.11 -12.71
C LEU A 268 -12.53 0.47 -11.53
N ALA A 269 -11.87 0.50 -10.37
CA ALA A 269 -12.40 1.18 -9.19
C ALA A 269 -12.21 2.69 -9.34
N ALA A 270 -13.26 3.47 -9.04
CA ALA A 270 -13.13 4.93 -9.01
C ALA A 270 -12.05 5.36 -8.01
N ASP A 271 -11.22 6.32 -8.40
CA ASP A 271 -10.22 6.89 -7.51
C ASP A 271 -10.92 7.86 -6.53
N PRO A 272 -10.94 7.56 -5.23
CA PRO A 272 -11.59 8.42 -4.25
C PRO A 272 -10.90 9.77 -4.06
N ALA A 273 -9.64 9.91 -4.47
CA ALA A 273 -8.93 11.19 -4.49
C ALA A 273 -9.30 12.04 -5.71
N SER A 274 -9.81 11.43 -6.78
CA SER A 274 -10.24 12.15 -7.98
C SER A 274 -11.41 13.09 -7.67
N GLY A 275 -11.30 14.34 -8.14
CA GLY A 275 -12.29 15.40 -7.92
C GLY A 275 -12.49 15.79 -6.44
N LEU A 276 -11.65 15.30 -5.52
CA LEU A 276 -11.67 15.70 -4.12
C LEU A 276 -11.26 17.18 -3.93
N PRO A 277 -10.30 17.75 -4.69
CA PRO A 277 -10.00 19.18 -4.61
C PRO A 277 -11.22 20.06 -4.92
N ASP A 278 -11.94 19.78 -6.01
CA ASP A 278 -13.13 20.55 -6.41
C ASP A 278 -14.26 20.43 -5.39
N LEU A 279 -14.44 19.23 -4.82
CA LEU A 279 -15.42 19.00 -3.76
C LEU A 279 -15.08 19.82 -2.50
N LEU A 280 -13.83 19.79 -2.04
CA LEU A 280 -13.40 20.53 -0.85
C LEU A 280 -13.40 22.05 -1.07
N ALA A 281 -13.16 22.51 -2.30
CA ALA A 281 -13.25 23.92 -2.66
C ALA A 281 -14.71 24.42 -2.68
N SER A 282 -15.65 23.58 -3.13
CA SER A 282 -17.09 23.92 -3.21
C SER A 282 -17.87 23.66 -1.92
N ASP A 283 -17.33 22.86 -0.99
CA ASP A 283 -17.91 22.59 0.33
C ASP A 283 -16.94 22.99 1.46
N PRO A 284 -16.99 24.27 1.89
CA PRO A 284 -16.10 24.75 2.94
C PRO A 284 -16.26 24.05 4.30
N GLY A 285 -17.43 23.45 4.56
CA GLY A 285 -17.71 22.70 5.78
C GLY A 285 -17.14 21.28 5.79
N GLY A 286 -16.72 20.76 4.63
CA GLY A 286 -16.14 19.42 4.50
C GLY A 286 -17.12 18.27 4.75
N GLU A 287 -18.42 18.55 4.81
CA GLU A 287 -19.48 17.57 5.09
C GLU A 287 -19.58 16.52 3.96
N GLY A 288 -19.52 16.97 2.70
CA GLY A 288 -19.59 16.13 1.50
C GLY A 288 -18.35 15.30 1.25
N ALA A 289 -17.19 15.71 1.77
CA ALA A 289 -15.92 15.01 1.58
C ALA A 289 -15.76 13.77 2.48
N GLY A 290 -16.51 13.67 3.58
CA GLY A 290 -16.34 12.64 4.60
C GLY A 290 -16.37 11.20 4.08
N ARG A 291 -17.25 10.90 3.10
CA ARG A 291 -17.30 9.56 2.47
C ARG A 291 -15.99 9.23 1.75
N ARG A 292 -15.48 10.14 0.91
CA ARG A 292 -14.26 9.91 0.12
C ARG A 292 -13.02 9.84 1.02
N LEU A 293 -12.90 10.75 1.98
CA LEU A 293 -11.79 10.75 2.95
C LEU A 293 -11.75 9.45 3.78
N ARG A 294 -12.92 8.84 4.06
CA ARG A 294 -13.00 7.58 4.80
C ARG A 294 -12.55 6.41 3.93
N GLU A 295 -12.92 6.43 2.66
CA GLU A 295 -12.47 5.44 1.69
C GLU A 295 -10.95 5.50 1.49
N ILE A 296 -10.38 6.71 1.35
CA ILE A 296 -8.92 6.92 1.26
C ILE A 296 -8.21 6.44 2.53
N SER A 297 -8.64 6.89 3.71
CA SER A 297 -8.01 6.49 4.99
C SER A 297 -8.10 4.98 5.25
N THR A 298 -9.24 4.36 4.94
CA THR A 298 -9.43 2.91 5.08
C THR A 298 -8.49 2.15 4.14
N ARG A 299 -8.38 2.58 2.87
CA ARG A 299 -7.46 1.96 1.90
C ARG A 299 -5.99 2.10 2.31
N ALA A 300 -5.60 3.25 2.85
CA ALA A 300 -4.25 3.50 3.33
C ALA A 300 -3.93 2.80 4.68
N GLY A 301 -4.92 2.18 5.33
CA GLY A 301 -4.76 1.61 6.67
C GLY A 301 -4.50 2.66 7.76
N ALA A 302 -4.91 3.90 7.53
CA ALA A 302 -4.71 5.01 8.46
C ALA A 302 -5.86 5.09 9.47
N ASN A 303 -5.52 5.33 10.75
CA ASN A 303 -6.52 5.55 11.79
C ASN A 303 -7.09 6.98 11.75
N ARG A 304 -6.34 7.92 11.18
CA ARG A 304 -6.73 9.32 11.03
C ARG A 304 -6.24 9.88 9.71
N ILE A 305 -7.00 10.81 9.15
CA ILE A 305 -6.61 11.59 7.97
C ILE A 305 -6.65 13.08 8.31
N ALA A 306 -5.55 13.77 8.00
CA ALA A 306 -5.46 15.22 8.00
C ALA A 306 -5.46 15.69 6.55
N VAL A 307 -6.25 16.72 6.25
CA VAL A 307 -6.29 17.34 4.92
C VAL A 307 -5.80 18.77 5.05
N LEU A 308 -4.77 19.10 4.29
CA LEU A 308 -4.26 20.46 4.14
C LEU A 308 -4.75 20.97 2.78
N LEU A 309 -5.76 21.83 2.80
CA LEU A 309 -6.33 22.44 1.60
C LEU A 309 -5.67 23.80 1.38
N PHE A 310 -4.88 23.91 0.32
CA PHE A 310 -4.26 25.15 -0.12
C PHE A 310 -5.10 25.79 -1.23
N ASP A 311 -5.65 26.97 -0.97
CA ASP A 311 -6.57 27.68 -1.87
C ASP A 311 -6.34 29.20 -1.82
N VAL A 312 -6.95 29.93 -2.75
CA VAL A 312 -6.94 31.40 -2.80
C VAL A 312 -8.36 31.91 -2.54
N GLN A 313 -8.54 32.60 -1.40
CA GLN A 313 -9.78 33.27 -1.03
C GLN A 313 -9.59 34.78 -1.03
N GLU A 314 -10.49 35.50 -1.70
CA GLU A 314 -10.47 36.97 -1.79
C GLU A 314 -9.09 37.54 -2.24
N GLY A 315 -8.38 36.79 -3.09
CA GLY A 315 -7.05 37.17 -3.59
C GLY A 315 -5.89 36.89 -2.63
N LYS A 316 -6.14 36.27 -1.47
CA LYS A 316 -5.13 35.85 -0.51
C LYS A 316 -4.99 34.34 -0.49
N GLU A 317 -3.75 33.88 -0.45
CA GLU A 317 -3.43 32.47 -0.25
C GLU A 317 -3.81 32.03 1.16
N THR A 318 -4.47 30.88 1.28
CA THR A 318 -5.02 30.36 2.53
C THR A 318 -4.76 28.87 2.64
N LEU A 319 -4.46 28.41 3.86
CA LEU A 319 -4.42 27.01 4.21
C LEU A 319 -5.58 26.69 5.16
N ARG A 320 -6.43 25.74 4.77
CA ARG A 320 -7.46 25.17 5.63
C ARG A 320 -7.05 23.79 6.08
N VAL A 321 -7.24 23.51 7.37
CA VAL A 321 -6.89 22.23 7.99
C VAL A 321 -8.18 21.50 8.35
N LEU A 322 -8.35 20.30 7.81
CA LEU A 322 -9.43 19.39 8.19
C LEU A 322 -8.85 18.14 8.84
N SER A 323 -9.63 17.53 9.71
CA SER A 323 -9.28 16.25 10.31
C SER A 323 -10.48 15.31 10.37
N MET A 324 -10.22 14.02 10.20
CA MET A 324 -11.21 12.98 10.39
C MET A 324 -10.55 11.74 11.01
N GLY A 325 -11.17 11.21 12.06
CA GLY A 325 -10.77 9.98 12.73
C GLY A 325 -11.50 8.75 12.21
N ARG A 326 -11.05 7.58 12.65
CA ARG A 326 -11.66 6.30 12.33
C ARG A 326 -13.08 6.20 12.90
N GLY A 327 -14.07 6.13 12.02
CA GLY A 327 -15.49 6.02 12.38
C GLY A 327 -16.29 7.31 12.21
N ASP A 328 -15.61 8.45 12.03
CA ASP A 328 -16.27 9.72 11.77
C ASP A 328 -17.00 9.70 10.42
N ARG A 329 -18.15 10.37 10.38
CA ARG A 329 -19.00 10.44 9.17
C ARG A 329 -18.57 11.57 8.23
N THR A 330 -18.18 12.70 8.82
CA THR A 330 -17.80 13.97 8.19
C THR A 330 -16.43 14.39 8.70
N ALA A 331 -15.69 15.18 7.91
CA ALA A 331 -14.45 15.78 8.36
C ALA A 331 -14.75 17.03 9.20
N ALA A 332 -13.99 17.23 10.28
CA ALA A 332 -14.04 18.45 11.06
C ALA A 332 -13.07 19.49 10.49
N VAL A 333 -13.57 20.68 10.18
CA VAL A 333 -12.73 21.84 9.85
C VAL A 333 -12.12 22.35 11.16
N LEU A 334 -10.80 22.22 11.30
CA LEU A 334 -10.08 22.65 12.51
C LEU A 334 -9.78 24.15 12.48
N GLY A 335 -9.62 24.70 11.28
CA GLY A 335 -9.43 26.13 11.10
C GLY A 335 -8.87 26.48 9.72
N GLU A 336 -8.76 27.78 9.50
CA GLU A 336 -8.22 28.38 8.29
C GLU A 336 -7.22 29.49 8.65
N MET A 337 -6.19 29.66 7.84
CA MET A 337 -5.18 30.69 8.01
C MET A 337 -4.72 31.25 6.67
N ALA A 338 -4.54 32.56 6.61
CA ALA A 338 -3.84 33.20 5.50
C ALA A 338 -2.36 32.81 5.52
N TRP A 339 -1.76 32.67 4.35
CA TRP A 339 -0.32 32.47 4.21
C TRP A 339 0.40 33.75 4.65
N PRO A 340 1.29 33.71 5.66
CA PRO A 340 2.03 34.89 6.10
C PRO A 340 2.99 35.37 5.01
N GLU A 341 3.15 36.69 4.90
CA GLU A 341 4.23 37.28 4.10
C GLU A 341 5.57 37.15 4.85
N GLY A 342 6.65 36.88 4.11
CA GLY A 342 8.01 36.76 4.66
C GLY A 342 8.62 35.37 4.53
N GLU A 343 9.91 35.25 4.85
CA GLU A 343 10.70 34.01 4.68
C GLU A 343 10.22 32.88 5.59
N ASP A 344 9.79 33.19 6.82
CA ASP A 344 9.32 32.20 7.82
C ASP A 344 7.84 31.79 7.66
N GLY A 345 7.24 32.04 6.49
CA GLY A 345 5.80 31.83 6.27
C GLY A 345 5.41 30.34 6.37
N ILE A 346 6.27 29.44 5.89
CA ILE A 346 6.02 28.00 5.85
C ILE A 346 6.03 27.40 7.27
N GLU A 347 7.03 27.76 8.08
CA GLU A 347 7.20 27.30 9.46
C GLU A 347 6.05 27.77 10.35
N GLN A 348 5.60 29.02 10.17
CA GLN A 348 4.46 29.56 10.90
C GLN A 348 3.17 28.81 10.58
N VAL A 349 2.93 28.52 9.30
CA VAL A 349 1.76 27.75 8.84
C VAL A 349 1.81 26.32 9.37
N ALA A 350 2.96 25.65 9.27
CA ALA A 350 3.15 24.29 9.77
C ALA A 350 2.93 24.20 11.29
N ARG A 351 3.51 25.13 12.08
CA ARG A 351 3.32 25.18 13.53
C ARG A 351 1.85 25.34 13.89
N LYS A 352 1.16 26.29 13.27
CA LYS A 352 -0.25 26.56 13.55
C LYS A 352 -1.15 25.39 13.13
N ALA A 353 -0.85 24.73 12.01
CA ALA A 353 -1.56 23.52 11.59
C ALA A 353 -1.33 22.34 12.55
N ALA A 354 -0.09 22.16 13.05
CA ALA A 354 0.20 21.15 14.07
C ALA A 354 -0.53 21.43 15.40
N GLU A 355 -0.61 22.70 15.83
CA GLU A 355 -1.39 23.10 17.01
C GLU A 355 -2.88 22.80 16.86
N MET A 356 -3.46 23.05 15.68
CA MET A 356 -4.84 22.69 15.36
C MET A 356 -5.07 21.19 15.46
N LEU A 357 -4.20 20.38 14.84
CA LEU A 357 -4.28 18.91 14.87
C LEU A 357 -4.11 18.37 16.30
N ALA A 358 -3.11 18.86 17.04
CA ALA A 358 -2.88 18.48 18.43
C ALA A 358 -4.10 18.80 19.33
N SER A 359 -4.71 19.97 19.12
CA SER A 359 -5.94 20.37 19.83
C SER A 359 -7.14 19.47 19.48
N ALA A 360 -7.16 18.92 18.27
CA ALA A 360 -8.12 17.90 17.83
C ALA A 360 -7.77 16.47 18.30
N GLY A 361 -6.83 16.33 19.23
CA GLY A 361 -6.47 15.06 19.86
C GLY A 361 -5.56 14.18 19.01
N TRP A 362 -4.84 14.75 18.04
CA TRP A 362 -3.74 14.06 17.38
C TRP A 362 -2.56 13.86 18.34
N PRO A 363 -1.81 12.76 18.23
CA PRO A 363 -0.67 12.52 19.11
C PRO A 363 0.38 13.60 18.87
N ALA A 364 0.59 14.47 19.86
CA ALA A 364 1.65 15.46 19.87
C ALA A 364 2.91 14.85 20.51
N LYS A 365 4.09 15.21 20.00
CA LYS A 365 5.32 15.07 20.79
C LYS A 365 5.10 15.96 22.01
N THR A 366 5.14 15.39 23.21
CA THR A 366 4.97 16.17 24.44
C THR A 366 5.86 17.40 24.31
N ALA A 367 5.23 18.59 24.19
CA ALA A 367 5.88 19.78 24.66
C ALA A 367 6.36 19.40 26.05
N VAL A 368 7.64 19.61 26.34
CA VAL A 368 8.01 19.82 27.72
C VAL A 368 7.14 21.00 28.12
N THR A 369 5.96 20.71 28.70
CA THR A 369 5.25 21.65 29.52
C THR A 369 6.31 22.00 30.52
N ARG A 370 6.94 23.16 30.32
CA ARG A 370 7.56 23.90 31.39
C ARG A 370 6.37 24.11 32.31
N GLU A 371 6.12 23.15 33.19
CA GLU A 371 5.25 23.31 34.33
C GLU A 371 5.70 24.67 34.87
N LYS A 372 4.80 25.66 34.76
CA LYS A 372 4.92 26.84 35.57
C LYS A 372 4.88 26.27 36.98
N ARG A 373 6.05 25.98 37.55
CA ARG A 373 6.20 25.60 38.95
C ARG A 373 5.33 26.60 39.69
N PRO A 374 4.30 26.15 40.40
CA PRO A 374 3.50 27.07 41.17
C PRO A 374 4.46 27.85 42.06
N TRP A 375 4.35 29.18 42.05
CA TRP A 375 5.29 30.11 42.67
C TRP A 375 5.57 29.84 44.16
N TYR A 376 4.75 29.00 44.80
CA TYR A 376 4.87 28.54 46.18
C TYR A 376 5.82 27.33 46.41
N HIS A 377 6.39 26.72 45.37
CA HIS A 377 7.41 25.66 45.50
C HIS A 377 8.85 26.15 45.41
N THR A 378 9.06 27.46 45.30
CA THR A 378 10.41 28.06 45.36
C THR A 378 10.84 28.19 46.82
N TRP A 379 11.84 27.41 47.23
CA TRP A 379 12.29 27.28 48.64
C TRP A 379 12.61 28.62 49.32
N TRP A 380 13.00 29.63 48.54
CA TRP A 380 13.39 30.95 49.04
C TRP A 380 12.18 31.76 49.52
N LEU A 381 10.97 31.42 49.08
CA LEU A 381 9.74 32.08 49.53
C LEU A 381 9.42 31.73 51.00
N TRP A 382 9.82 30.53 51.47
CA TRP A 382 9.78 30.16 52.88
C TRP A 382 10.91 30.79 53.70
N VAL A 383 12.07 31.05 53.11
CA VAL A 383 13.18 31.78 53.77
C VAL A 383 12.77 33.21 54.12
N VAL A 384 11.99 33.88 53.26
CA VAL A 384 11.46 35.23 53.54
C VAL A 384 10.36 35.20 54.62
N LEU A 385 9.45 34.22 54.59
CA LEU A 385 8.39 34.08 55.60
C LEU A 385 8.91 33.70 57.00
N VAL A 386 9.96 32.88 57.10
CA VAL A 386 10.61 32.56 58.38
C VAL A 386 11.54 33.69 58.85
N GLY A 387 12.15 34.43 57.93
CA GLY A 387 12.98 35.61 58.24
C GLY A 387 12.20 36.77 58.86
N VAL A 388 10.93 36.97 58.47
CA VAL A 388 10.06 38.02 59.06
C VAL A 388 9.53 37.61 60.44
N ALA A 389 9.38 36.31 60.71
CA ALA A 389 8.96 35.82 62.04
C ALA A 389 10.09 35.85 63.10
N ALA A 390 11.36 35.87 62.68
CA ALA A 390 12.52 35.95 63.58
C ALA A 390 12.98 37.39 63.87
N GLY A 391 12.42 38.41 63.20
CA GLY A 391 12.85 39.80 63.28
C GLY A 391 12.19 40.67 64.37
N VAL A 392 11.32 40.12 65.22
CA VAL A 392 10.57 40.91 66.24
C VAL A 392 10.88 40.51 67.70
N ALA A 393 11.80 39.58 67.94
CA ALA A 393 12.11 39.14 69.31
C ALA A 393 13.61 39.09 69.60
N ALA A 394 14.28 40.25 69.67
CA ALA A 394 15.50 40.44 70.47
C ALA A 394 15.85 41.93 70.60
N ALA A 395 15.14 42.62 71.49
CA ALA A 395 15.65 43.81 72.14
C ALA A 395 16.43 43.38 73.39
N GLY A 396 17.67 43.84 73.56
CA GLY A 396 18.34 43.83 74.87
C GLY A 396 19.87 43.68 74.85
N SER A 397 20.55 44.71 75.39
CA SER A 397 21.93 44.76 75.94
C SER A 397 23.08 44.45 74.96
N GLY A 398 23.87 45.44 74.52
CA GLY A 398 24.98 46.06 75.28
C GLY A 398 26.30 45.37 74.86
N GLY A 399 27.44 45.97 74.59
CA GLY A 399 27.96 47.33 74.49
C GLY A 399 29.43 47.20 74.04
N GLY A 400 30.03 48.28 73.53
CA GLY A 400 31.50 48.47 73.54
C GLY A 400 32.31 48.14 72.27
N GLY A 401 32.75 49.20 71.58
CA GLY A 401 34.18 49.43 71.31
C GLY A 401 34.76 49.02 69.95
N GLY A 402 35.26 50.02 69.21
CA GLY A 402 36.63 49.99 68.66
C GLY A 402 36.84 49.73 67.17
N ASP A 403 36.91 50.83 66.42
CA ASP A 403 37.91 51.18 65.38
C ASP A 403 38.19 50.35 64.11
N SER A 404 38.05 51.11 63.01
CA SER A 404 38.99 51.29 61.89
C SER A 404 39.02 50.28 60.74
N GLY A 405 39.12 50.82 59.51
CA GLY A 405 39.79 50.13 58.41
C GLY A 405 39.01 49.94 57.10
N SER A 406 38.80 51.03 56.37
CA SER A 406 39.16 51.21 54.94
C SER A 406 39.34 49.99 54.01
N SER A 407 38.86 50.20 52.76
CA SER A 407 39.37 49.67 51.48
C SER A 407 39.14 48.19 51.22
N SER A 408 38.99 47.66 50.02
CA SER A 408 38.92 48.08 48.61
C SER A 408 38.97 46.72 47.89
N GLY A 409 38.31 46.51 46.77
CA GLY A 409 38.55 45.24 46.08
C GLY A 409 37.60 44.88 44.98
N THR A 410 37.75 45.62 43.90
CA THR A 410 37.29 45.37 42.54
C THR A 410 37.65 43.95 42.01
N VAL A 411 37.05 43.63 40.85
CA VAL A 411 37.47 42.66 39.81
C VAL A 411 36.82 41.27 39.94
N GLY A 412 36.19 40.70 38.91
CA GLY A 412 36.07 41.11 37.51
C GLY A 412 35.17 40.16 36.72
N VAL A 413 34.65 40.72 35.63
CA VAL A 413 33.99 40.06 34.50
C VAL A 413 35.03 39.29 33.67
N ILE A 414 34.57 38.35 32.83
CA ILE A 414 35.06 37.90 31.49
C ILE A 414 34.58 36.45 31.33
N PHE A 415 33.79 35.99 30.36
CA PHE A 415 33.06 36.55 29.21
C PHE A 415 31.65 35.94 29.19
#